data_AF-A0A1Q4ZW10-F1
#
_entry.id   AF-A0A1Q4ZW10-F1
#
_cell.length_a   1.000
_cell.length_b   1.000
_cell.length_c   1.000
_cell.angle_alpha   90.00
_cell.angle_beta   90.00
_cell.angle_gamma   90.00
#
_symmetry.space_group_name_H-M   'P 1'
#
loop_
_entity.id
_entity.type
_entity.pdbx_description
1 polymer ?
#
loop_
_entity_poly.entity_id
_entity_poly.type
_entity_poly.pdbx_seq_one_letter_code
_entity_poly.pdbx_strand_id
1 'polypeptide(L)'
;MTSELPPYAVPDIESEEPSGNPSYVLYRVDRLAGFPPVAAAIGGAPSVMSAICSDDSLMRKMFSQTPDTVCKQLWVGTDDGLHWELSFGDGVKFIVDAGDEPVDLLRDALEVQPCVVSAERYCDENFRVETARVLRADEMAAYFIDTVVTAHREFARRQRIDLPY
;
A
#
# COMPACT_ATOMS: atom_id res chain seq x y z
N MET A 1 -23.47 11.66 -23.50
CA MET A 1 -22.88 12.40 -22.36
C MET A 1 -21.59 11.70 -22.04
N THR A 2 -20.45 12.31 -22.34
CA THR A 2 -19.16 11.81 -21.83
C THR A 2 -19.17 12.11 -20.34
N SER A 3 -19.41 11.09 -19.51
CA SER A 3 -19.21 11.22 -18.07
C SER A 3 -17.74 11.55 -17.88
N GLU A 4 -17.44 12.76 -17.46
CA GLU A 4 -16.09 13.14 -17.09
C GLU A 4 -15.66 12.22 -15.94
N LEU A 5 -14.49 11.60 -16.07
CA LEU A 5 -13.96 10.75 -15.01
C LEU A 5 -13.74 11.61 -13.76
N PRO A 6 -14.06 11.11 -12.57
CA PRO A 6 -13.76 11.83 -11.34
C PRO A 6 -12.26 12.17 -11.25
N PRO A 7 -11.88 13.29 -10.61
CA PRO A 7 -10.49 13.76 -10.57
C PRO A 7 -9.53 12.77 -9.89
N TYR A 8 -10.07 11.90 -9.03
CA TYR A 8 -9.32 10.87 -8.31
C TYR A 8 -9.18 9.55 -9.08
N ALA A 9 -9.93 9.37 -10.17
CA ALA A 9 -9.85 8.19 -11.02
C ALA A 9 -8.62 8.23 -11.92
N VAL A 10 -8.09 7.05 -12.26
CA VAL A 10 -6.96 6.92 -13.17
C VAL A 10 -7.49 6.74 -14.60
N PRO A 11 -7.11 7.61 -15.57
CA PRO A 11 -7.55 7.48 -16.95
C PRO A 11 -7.20 6.12 -17.53
N ASP A 12 -8.10 5.59 -18.37
CA ASP A 12 -7.92 4.33 -19.12
C ASP A 12 -7.79 3.06 -18.27
N ILE A 13 -7.99 3.14 -16.94
CA ILE A 13 -8.01 1.98 -16.05
C ILE A 13 -9.41 1.83 -15.44
N GLU A 14 -10.00 0.66 -15.65
CA GLU A 14 -11.27 0.28 -15.02
C GLU A 14 -11.07 -0.08 -13.54
N SER A 15 -11.94 0.47 -12.71
CA SER A 15 -12.08 0.13 -11.28
C SER A 15 -12.53 -1.33 -11.10
N GLU A 16 -12.08 -2.00 -10.04
CA GLU A 16 -12.51 -3.36 -9.64
C GLU A 16 -13.89 -3.37 -8.93
N GLU A 17 -14.55 -2.21 -8.80
CA GLU A 17 -15.92 -1.96 -8.31
C GLU A 17 -16.60 -3.09 -7.49
N PRO A 18 -16.42 -3.13 -6.15
CA PRO A 18 -17.07 -4.14 -5.31
C PRO A 18 -18.51 -3.76 -4.89
N SER A 19 -19.00 -2.55 -5.18
CA SER A 19 -20.30 -2.09 -4.72
C SER A 19 -20.92 -1.09 -5.69
N GLY A 20 -22.23 -1.16 -5.91
CA GLY A 20 -22.98 -0.36 -6.88
C GLY A 20 -23.08 1.15 -6.58
N ASN A 21 -22.06 1.74 -5.96
CA ASN A 21 -21.88 3.19 -5.85
C ASN A 21 -21.03 3.66 -7.06
N PRO A 22 -21.63 4.34 -8.04
CA PRO A 22 -20.94 4.74 -9.27
C PRO A 22 -19.84 5.79 -9.06
N SER A 23 -19.74 6.37 -7.85
CA SER A 23 -18.69 7.34 -7.51
C SER A 23 -17.46 6.68 -6.87
N TYR A 24 -17.59 5.46 -6.37
CA TYR A 24 -16.50 4.76 -5.68
C TYR A 24 -15.60 4.05 -6.68
N VAL A 25 -14.30 4.34 -6.61
CA VAL A 25 -13.27 3.62 -7.34
C VAL A 25 -12.50 2.71 -6.39
N LEU A 26 -12.13 1.53 -6.87
CA LEU A 26 -11.22 0.60 -6.20
C LEU A 26 -10.22 0.10 -7.23
N TYR A 27 -8.94 0.32 -6.99
CA TYR A 27 -7.89 -0.16 -7.87
C TYR A 27 -6.98 -1.11 -7.13
N ARG A 28 -6.65 -2.22 -7.80
CA ARG A 28 -5.48 -3.01 -7.44
C ARG A 28 -4.23 -2.32 -7.95
N VAL A 29 -3.22 -2.22 -7.10
CA VAL A 29 -2.04 -1.39 -7.37
C VAL A 29 -1.21 -1.91 -8.55
N ASP A 30 -1.19 -3.22 -8.82
CA ASP A 30 -0.50 -3.79 -9.98
C ASP A 30 -1.05 -3.29 -11.32
N ARG A 31 -2.35 -2.98 -11.41
CA ARG A 31 -2.94 -2.36 -12.61
C ARG A 31 -2.46 -0.93 -12.84
N LEU A 32 -1.93 -0.29 -11.79
CA LEU A 32 -1.41 1.07 -11.82
C LEU A 32 0.12 1.11 -12.02
N ALA A 33 0.80 -0.04 -12.13
CA ALA A 33 2.26 -0.12 -12.18
C ALA A 33 2.90 0.64 -13.37
N GLY A 34 2.15 0.86 -14.44
CA GLY A 34 2.61 1.63 -15.61
C GLY A 34 2.60 3.15 -15.43
N PHE A 35 1.97 3.67 -14.36
CA PHE A 35 1.86 5.10 -14.13
C PHE A 35 3.11 5.66 -13.44
N PRO A 36 3.59 6.86 -13.82
CA PRO A 36 4.89 7.36 -13.34
C PRO A 36 5.08 7.36 -11.81
N PRO A 37 4.10 7.77 -10.98
CA PRO A 37 4.28 7.74 -9.52
C PRO A 37 4.50 6.32 -8.99
N VAL A 38 3.70 5.35 -9.47
CA VAL A 38 3.76 3.95 -9.04
C VAL A 38 5.04 3.29 -9.54
N ALA A 39 5.41 3.51 -10.80
CA ALA A 39 6.65 3.00 -11.36
C ALA A 39 7.89 3.53 -10.60
N ALA A 40 7.87 4.80 -10.17
CA ALA A 40 8.94 5.37 -9.36
C ALA A 40 9.01 4.73 -7.96
N ALA A 41 7.87 4.55 -7.29
CA ALA A 41 7.81 3.87 -5.98
C ALA A 41 8.30 2.41 -6.07
N ILE A 42 7.88 1.67 -7.10
CA ILE A 42 8.39 0.31 -7.39
C ILE A 42 9.90 0.34 -7.64
N GLY A 43 10.40 1.31 -8.43
CA GLY A 43 11.83 1.46 -8.72
C GLY A 43 12.69 1.83 -7.51
N GLY A 44 12.10 2.47 -6.49
CA GLY A 44 12.75 2.76 -5.20
C GLY A 44 12.65 1.62 -4.18
N ALA A 45 11.82 0.60 -4.45
CA ALA A 45 11.64 -0.54 -3.58
C ALA A 45 12.79 -1.55 -3.70
N PRO A 46 13.07 -2.29 -2.62
CA PRO A 46 13.98 -3.43 -2.68
C PRO A 46 13.52 -4.47 -3.71
N SER A 47 14.46 -5.09 -4.44
CA SER A 47 14.13 -6.12 -5.44
C SER A 47 13.42 -7.34 -4.86
N VAL A 48 13.66 -7.62 -3.57
CA VAL A 48 12.98 -8.64 -2.77
C VAL A 48 12.83 -8.10 -1.35
N MET A 49 11.61 -8.09 -0.81
CA MET A 49 11.33 -7.83 0.60
C MET A 49 11.26 -9.16 1.34
N SER A 50 12.26 -9.42 2.19
CA SER A 50 12.31 -10.66 2.96
C SER A 50 11.21 -10.72 4.00
N ALA A 51 10.62 -11.91 4.22
CA ALA A 51 9.68 -12.08 5.31
C ALA A 51 10.38 -11.84 6.66
N ILE A 52 9.68 -11.20 7.58
CA ILE A 52 10.21 -10.77 8.89
C ILE A 52 9.46 -11.40 10.07
N CYS A 53 8.35 -12.09 9.80
CA CYS A 53 7.48 -12.76 10.77
C CYS A 53 8.01 -14.12 11.30
N SER A 54 9.27 -14.48 11.05
CA SER A 54 9.83 -15.77 11.48
C SER A 54 11.34 -15.70 11.63
N ASP A 55 11.91 -16.37 12.65
CA ASP A 55 13.36 -16.56 12.79
C ASP A 55 13.92 -17.70 11.93
N ASP A 56 13.04 -18.49 11.30
CA ASP A 56 13.44 -19.56 10.39
C ASP A 56 13.82 -18.98 9.01
N SER A 57 15.07 -19.19 8.61
CA SER A 57 15.60 -18.67 7.34
C SER A 57 14.92 -19.27 6.09
N LEU A 58 14.41 -20.50 6.16
CA LEU A 58 13.63 -21.11 5.09
C LEU A 58 12.26 -20.44 4.98
N MET A 59 11.61 -20.13 6.11
CA MET A 59 10.34 -19.40 6.12
C MET A 59 10.52 -17.97 5.60
N ARG A 60 11.58 -17.26 6.04
CA ARG A 60 11.90 -15.91 5.52
C ARG A 60 12.04 -15.91 4.01
N LYS A 61 12.72 -16.92 3.45
CA LYS A 61 12.89 -17.07 2.00
C LYS A 61 11.58 -17.45 1.30
N MET A 62 10.80 -18.35 1.87
CA MET A 62 9.56 -18.87 1.28
C MET A 62 8.48 -17.79 1.16
N PHE A 63 8.39 -16.89 2.15
CA PHE A 63 7.40 -15.81 2.19
C PHE A 63 7.94 -14.45 1.76
N SER A 64 9.17 -14.38 1.23
CA SER A 64 9.71 -13.16 0.63
C SER A 64 8.85 -12.71 -0.56
N GLN A 65 8.65 -11.41 -0.69
CA GLN A 65 7.82 -10.82 -1.74
C GLN A 65 8.65 -9.95 -2.68
N THR A 66 8.39 -10.02 -3.99
CA THR A 66 8.89 -9.01 -4.94
C THR A 66 7.96 -7.80 -4.96
N PRO A 67 8.41 -6.60 -5.39
CA PRO A 67 7.55 -5.43 -5.57
C PRO A 67 6.29 -5.74 -6.41
N ASP A 68 6.44 -6.48 -7.51
CA ASP A 68 5.31 -6.90 -8.35
C ASP A 68 4.29 -7.77 -7.59
N THR A 69 4.77 -8.64 -6.69
CA THR A 69 3.91 -9.53 -5.90
C THR A 69 3.21 -8.76 -4.79
N VAL A 70 3.88 -7.75 -4.21
CA VAL A 70 3.26 -6.82 -3.27
C VAL A 70 2.18 -6.00 -3.97
N CYS A 71 2.44 -5.41 -5.13
CA CYS A 71 1.46 -4.58 -5.85
C CYS A 71 0.17 -5.35 -6.20
N LYS A 72 0.26 -6.65 -6.47
CA LYS A 72 -0.91 -7.54 -6.70
C LYS A 72 -1.78 -7.76 -5.46
N GLN A 73 -1.27 -7.36 -4.30
CA GLN A 73 -1.89 -7.55 -2.99
C GLN A 73 -2.14 -6.22 -2.30
N LEU A 74 -2.06 -5.09 -3.00
CA LEU A 74 -2.44 -3.79 -2.46
C LEU A 74 -3.66 -3.26 -3.23
N TRP A 75 -4.58 -2.66 -2.50
CA TRP A 75 -5.75 -1.98 -3.04
C TRP A 75 -5.84 -0.56 -2.47
N VAL A 76 -6.29 0.36 -3.32
CA VAL A 76 -6.63 1.74 -2.96
C VAL A 76 -8.04 2.04 -3.45
N GLY A 77 -8.90 2.52 -2.55
CA GLY A 77 -10.29 2.84 -2.83
C GLY A 77 -10.68 4.22 -2.32
N THR A 78 -11.57 4.90 -3.02
CA THR A 78 -12.10 6.21 -2.61
C THR A 78 -13.35 6.56 -3.40
N ASP A 79 -14.20 7.43 -2.85
CA ASP A 79 -15.32 8.07 -3.58
C ASP A 79 -15.16 9.58 -3.75
N ASP A 80 -14.09 10.20 -3.22
CA ASP A 80 -13.89 11.65 -3.28
C ASP A 80 -12.43 12.09 -3.50
N GLY A 81 -11.46 11.17 -3.39
CA GLY A 81 -10.03 11.42 -3.51
C GLY A 81 -9.39 12.12 -2.31
N LEU A 82 -10.15 12.41 -1.25
CA LEU A 82 -9.70 12.97 0.01
C LEU A 82 -9.62 11.89 1.09
N HIS A 83 -10.61 11.00 1.12
CA HIS A 83 -10.72 9.89 2.05
C HIS A 83 -10.49 8.58 1.31
N TRP A 84 -9.48 7.85 1.76
CA TRP A 84 -9.01 6.64 1.10
C TRP A 84 -9.19 5.44 2.01
N GLU A 85 -9.65 4.35 1.41
CA GLU A 85 -9.60 3.01 1.99
C GLU A 85 -8.42 2.28 1.36
N LEU A 86 -7.45 1.91 2.18
CA LEU A 86 -6.28 1.15 1.76
C LEU A 86 -6.40 -0.26 2.32
N SER A 87 -6.12 -1.27 1.52
CA SER A 87 -6.10 -2.64 2.02
C SER A 87 -5.02 -3.49 1.39
N PHE A 88 -4.61 -4.54 2.10
CA PHE A 88 -3.59 -5.45 1.62
C PHE A 88 -3.92 -6.93 1.86
N GLY A 89 -3.31 -7.83 1.09
CA GLY A 89 -3.50 -9.27 1.21
C GLY A 89 -2.54 -9.96 2.19
N ASP A 90 -2.85 -11.18 2.60
CA ASP A 90 -2.09 -11.95 3.61
C ASP A 90 -0.58 -12.08 3.32
N GLY A 91 -0.17 -12.11 2.04
CA GLY A 91 1.24 -12.20 1.69
C GLY A 91 2.04 -10.98 2.13
N VAL A 92 1.40 -9.81 2.20
CA VAL A 92 2.02 -8.57 2.69
C VAL A 92 2.19 -8.63 4.22
N LYS A 93 1.29 -9.28 4.99
CA LYS A 93 1.47 -9.44 6.44
C LYS A 93 2.84 -10.00 6.81
N PHE A 94 3.32 -11.00 6.08
CA PHE A 94 4.62 -11.62 6.36
C PHE A 94 5.83 -10.66 6.26
N ILE A 95 5.66 -9.51 5.60
CA ILE A 95 6.70 -8.49 5.41
C ILE A 95 6.41 -7.18 6.16
N VAL A 96 5.27 -6.98 6.82
CA VAL A 96 5.01 -5.72 7.57
C VAL A 96 4.32 -5.91 8.91
N ASP A 97 3.95 -7.14 9.28
CA ASP A 97 3.17 -7.43 10.48
C ASP A 97 3.86 -8.49 11.37
N ALA A 98 4.09 -8.14 12.64
CA ALA A 98 4.60 -9.03 13.70
C ALA A 98 3.49 -9.82 14.40
N GLY A 99 2.22 -9.48 14.16
CA GLY A 99 1.12 -9.79 15.09
C GLY A 99 0.95 -8.68 16.12
N ASP A 100 0.88 -9.04 17.42
CA ASP A 100 0.43 -8.17 18.51
C ASP A 100 1.41 -7.04 18.94
N GLU A 101 2.20 -6.47 18.03
CA GLU A 101 3.03 -5.33 18.40
C GLU A 101 2.18 -4.08 18.70
N PRO A 102 2.48 -3.35 19.79
CA PRO A 102 1.70 -2.17 20.18
C PRO A 102 1.91 -0.97 19.25
N VAL A 103 2.86 -1.07 18.30
CA VAL A 103 3.19 0.00 17.36
C VAL A 103 2.71 -0.37 15.96
N ASP A 104 1.86 0.48 15.40
CA ASP A 104 1.35 0.34 14.04
C ASP A 104 2.30 1.02 13.05
N LEU A 105 3.35 0.29 12.64
CA LEU A 105 4.36 0.81 11.72
C LEU A 105 3.81 1.21 10.35
N LEU A 106 2.73 0.57 9.90
CA LEU A 106 2.08 0.93 8.65
C LEU A 106 1.35 2.26 8.78
N ARG A 107 0.54 2.43 9.84
CA ARG A 107 -0.10 3.72 10.13
C ARG A 107 0.93 4.82 10.31
N ASP A 108 1.96 4.60 11.12
CA ASP A 108 3.00 5.60 11.37
C ASP A 108 3.74 5.97 10.07
N ALA A 109 3.97 5.01 9.18
CA ALA A 109 4.56 5.27 7.85
C ALA A 109 3.60 5.99 6.90
N LEU A 110 2.27 5.79 7.02
CA LEU A 110 1.27 6.54 6.25
C LEU A 110 1.19 8.00 6.71
N GLU A 111 1.19 8.26 8.01
CA GLU A 111 1.05 9.61 8.58
C GLU A 111 2.19 10.56 8.18
N VAL A 112 3.36 10.02 7.83
CA VAL A 112 4.50 10.82 7.36
C VAL A 112 4.51 11.04 5.85
N GLN A 113 3.61 10.42 5.10
CA GLN A 113 3.50 10.63 3.65
C GLN A 113 3.07 12.07 3.35
N PRO A 114 3.53 12.65 2.22
CA PRO A 114 3.14 13.99 1.86
C PRO A 114 1.63 14.14 1.73
N CYS A 115 1.09 15.23 2.24
CA CYS A 115 -0.35 15.54 2.21
C CYS A 115 -1.27 14.61 3.00
N VAL A 116 -0.78 13.56 3.67
CA VAL A 116 -1.60 12.78 4.61
C VAL A 116 -1.86 13.62 5.86
N VAL A 117 -3.12 13.75 6.23
CA VAL A 117 -3.59 14.50 7.41
C VAL A 117 -3.78 13.54 8.59
N SER A 118 -4.35 12.37 8.33
CA SER A 118 -4.57 11.34 9.33
C SER A 118 -4.56 9.96 8.68
N ALA A 119 -4.18 8.94 9.45
CA ALA A 119 -4.32 7.54 9.08
C ALA A 119 -4.83 6.73 10.27
N GLU A 120 -5.77 5.82 10.03
CA GLU A 120 -6.37 4.95 11.04
C GLU A 120 -6.40 3.52 10.52
N ARG A 121 -5.88 2.57 11.30
CA ARG A 121 -6.13 1.14 11.08
C ARG A 121 -7.48 0.78 11.69
N TYR A 122 -8.44 0.36 10.87
CA TYR A 122 -9.77 -0.03 11.37
C TYR A 122 -9.95 -1.56 11.46
N CYS A 123 -9.16 -2.33 10.71
CA CYS A 123 -8.94 -3.77 10.96
C CYS A 123 -7.56 -4.17 10.43
N ASP A 124 -7.15 -5.42 10.69
CA ASP A 124 -5.77 -5.90 10.51
C ASP A 124 -5.11 -5.48 9.18
N GLU A 125 -5.84 -5.63 8.07
CA GLU A 125 -5.30 -5.35 6.73
C GLU A 125 -5.81 -4.05 6.10
N ASN A 126 -6.57 -3.24 6.83
CA ASN A 126 -7.28 -2.12 6.23
C ASN A 126 -7.11 -0.82 7.01
N PHE A 127 -6.90 0.25 6.25
CA PHE A 127 -6.71 1.60 6.76
C PHE A 127 -7.69 2.58 6.13
N ARG A 128 -8.02 3.60 6.90
CA ARG A 128 -8.61 4.85 6.41
C ARG A 128 -7.56 5.94 6.45
N VAL A 129 -7.46 6.70 5.36
CA VAL A 129 -6.47 7.77 5.23
C VAL A 129 -7.17 9.03 4.74
N GLU A 130 -6.94 10.14 5.44
CA GLU A 130 -7.40 11.47 5.02
C GLU A 130 -6.23 12.25 4.43
N THR A 131 -6.48 12.99 3.36
CA THR A 131 -5.47 13.80 2.67
C THR A 131 -5.89 15.27 2.58
N ALA A 132 -4.91 16.17 2.60
CA ALA A 132 -5.12 17.62 2.59
C ALA A 132 -5.56 18.17 1.21
N ARG A 133 -5.49 17.35 0.16
CA ARG A 133 -5.89 17.67 -1.20
C ARG A 133 -6.37 16.40 -1.89
N VAL A 134 -7.19 16.55 -2.92
CA VAL A 134 -7.57 15.43 -3.79
C VAL A 134 -6.30 14.83 -4.41
N LEU A 135 -6.13 13.53 -4.21
CA LEU A 135 -5.13 12.72 -4.90
C LEU A 135 -5.79 11.92 -6.02
N ARG A 136 -5.01 11.57 -7.04
CA ARG A 136 -5.39 10.50 -7.97
C ARG A 136 -4.94 9.14 -7.42
N ALA A 137 -5.63 8.07 -7.79
CA ALA A 137 -5.37 6.75 -7.20
C ALA A 137 -3.95 6.21 -7.44
N ASP A 138 -3.26 6.61 -8.52
CA ASP A 138 -1.86 6.28 -8.76
C ASP A 138 -0.90 7.04 -7.81
N GLU A 139 -1.24 8.27 -7.40
CA GLU A 139 -0.49 8.98 -6.35
C GLU A 139 -0.63 8.29 -4.99
N MET A 140 -1.86 7.95 -4.59
CA MET A 140 -2.09 7.24 -3.32
C MET A 140 -1.50 5.82 -3.34
N ALA A 141 -1.56 5.12 -4.47
CA ALA A 141 -0.91 3.82 -4.63
C ALA A 141 0.61 3.92 -4.45
N ALA A 142 1.25 4.97 -4.97
CA ALA A 142 2.67 5.22 -4.76
C ALA A 142 2.99 5.43 -3.26
N TYR A 143 2.19 6.25 -2.56
CA TYR A 143 2.33 6.42 -1.10
C TYR A 143 2.17 5.11 -0.34
N PHE A 144 1.26 4.24 -0.77
CA PHE A 144 1.04 2.98 -0.09
C PHE A 144 2.19 1.99 -0.31
N ILE A 145 2.80 1.96 -1.50
CA ILE A 145 4.03 1.18 -1.75
C ILE A 145 5.18 1.68 -0.87
N ASP A 146 5.41 3.00 -0.83
CA ASP A 146 6.47 3.59 -0.02
C ASP A 146 6.27 3.34 1.47
N THR A 147 5.00 3.33 1.91
CA THR A 147 4.60 2.96 3.27
C THR A 147 5.00 1.52 3.59
N VAL A 148 4.66 0.55 2.74
CA VAL A 148 5.01 -0.86 2.93
C VAL A 148 6.54 -1.03 3.03
N VAL A 149 7.29 -0.37 2.14
CA VAL A 149 8.76 -0.41 2.16
C VAL A 149 9.33 0.22 3.43
N THR A 150 8.78 1.35 3.87
CA THR A 150 9.22 2.05 5.08
C THR A 150 8.94 1.22 6.33
N ALA A 151 7.72 0.67 6.45
CA ALA A 151 7.32 -0.21 7.53
C ALA A 151 8.20 -1.48 7.57
N HIS A 152 8.46 -2.10 6.41
CA HIS A 152 9.33 -3.28 6.30
C HIS A 152 10.74 -3.00 6.84
N ARG A 153 11.36 -1.88 6.40
CA ARG A 153 12.69 -1.47 6.86
C ARG A 153 12.74 -1.20 8.36
N GLU A 154 11.76 -0.45 8.86
CA GLU A 154 11.69 -0.10 10.27
C GLU A 154 11.47 -1.33 11.15
N PHE A 155 10.64 -2.26 10.69
CA PHE A 155 10.44 -3.52 11.38
C PHE A 155 11.71 -4.36 11.42
N ALA A 156 12.37 -4.57 10.27
CA ALA A 156 13.61 -5.32 10.21
C ALA A 156 14.68 -4.72 11.12
N ARG A 157 14.76 -3.38 11.18
CA ARG A 157 15.64 -2.66 12.10
C ARG A 157 15.32 -2.95 13.57
N ARG A 158 14.04 -2.94 13.96
CA ARG A 158 13.61 -3.24 15.34
C ARG A 158 13.92 -4.68 15.74
N GLN A 159 13.75 -5.62 14.81
CA GLN A 159 14.03 -7.04 15.01
C GLN A 159 15.52 -7.40 14.80
N ARG A 160 16.37 -6.43 14.46
CA ARG A 160 17.79 -6.64 14.15
C ARG A 160 18.01 -7.69 13.06
N ILE A 161 17.11 -7.69 12.08
CA ILE A 161 17.22 -8.51 10.87
C ILE A 161 18.06 -7.72 9.87
N ASP A 162 19.19 -8.30 9.47
CA ASP A 162 19.98 -7.74 8.38
C ASP A 162 19.24 -7.95 7.06
N LEU A 163 18.85 -6.85 6.42
CA LEU A 163 18.26 -6.86 5.09
C LEU A 163 19.36 -6.92 4.04
N PRO A 164 19.17 -7.63 2.92
CA PRO A 164 20.20 -7.76 1.88
C PRO A 164 20.34 -6.51 0.98
N TYR A 165 19.82 -5.35 1.40
CA TYR A 165 19.75 -4.11 0.63
C TYR A 165 19.75 -2.85 1.50
#